data_AF-A0A512IIV5-F1
#
_entry.id   AF-A0A512IIV5-F1
#
_cell.length_a   1.000
_cell.length_b   1.000
_cell.length_c   1.000
_cell.angle_alpha   90.00
_cell.angle_beta   90.00
_cell.angle_gamma   90.00
#
_symmetry.space_group_name_H-M   'P 1'
#
loop_
_entity.id
_entity.type
_entity.pdbx_description
1 polymer ?
#
loop_
_entity_poly.entity_id
_entity_poly.type
_entity_poly.pdbx_seq_one_letter_code
_entity_poly.pdbx_strand_id
1 'polypeptide(L)'
;MTAETPARRTVTAKEGAEALGCSTRTIRRIAAEPRDEFIKRSRARQDLALELKNAGLKYREIADRLDCSEKAAQNLVQRARDRHKLTSVT
;
A
#
# COMPACT_ATOMS: atom_id res chain seq x y z
N MET A 1 -12.73 -15.69 5.63
CA MET A 1 -11.70 -16.06 6.61
C MET A 1 -10.58 -15.04 6.55
N THR A 2 -10.57 -14.11 7.51
CA THR A 2 -9.51 -13.10 7.71
C THR A 2 -8.31 -13.75 8.40
N ALA A 3 -7.15 -13.10 8.37
CA ALA A 3 -5.94 -13.56 9.03
C ALA A 3 -6.09 -13.68 10.56
N GLU A 4 -5.60 -14.77 11.17
CA GLU A 4 -5.56 -14.93 12.64
C GLU A 4 -4.60 -13.95 13.31
N THR A 5 -3.54 -13.50 12.62
CA THR A 5 -2.59 -12.53 13.17
C THR A 5 -2.16 -11.51 12.10
N PRO A 6 -2.99 -10.51 11.82
CA PRO A 6 -2.77 -9.57 10.73
C PRO A 6 -1.53 -8.70 10.95
N ALA A 7 -0.43 -9.01 10.27
CA ALA A 7 0.81 -8.25 10.31
C ALA A 7 1.50 -8.23 8.94
N ARG A 8 2.26 -7.15 8.66
CA ARG A 8 3.18 -7.13 7.52
C ARG A 8 4.28 -8.17 7.76
N ARG A 9 4.52 -9.03 6.76
CA ARG A 9 5.64 -9.98 6.81
C ARG A 9 6.98 -9.26 6.73
N THR A 10 7.79 -9.42 7.78
CA THR A 10 9.22 -9.08 7.81
C THR A 10 10.09 -10.17 7.20
N VAL A 11 9.58 -11.41 7.13
CA VAL A 11 10.27 -12.61 6.67
C VAL A 11 9.44 -13.24 5.54
N THR A 12 10.08 -13.90 4.56
CA THR A 12 9.33 -14.46 3.42
C THR A 12 8.38 -15.56 3.84
N ALA A 13 7.37 -15.82 2.99
CA ALA A 13 6.40 -16.89 3.22
C ALA A 13 7.05 -18.27 3.41
N LYS A 14 8.22 -18.46 2.79
CA LYS A 14 8.99 -19.70 2.76
C LYS A 14 9.78 -19.86 4.05
N GLU A 15 10.51 -18.83 4.46
CA GLU A 15 11.26 -18.82 5.72
C GLU A 15 10.34 -18.96 6.93
N GLY A 16 9.21 -18.26 6.94
CA GLY A 16 8.20 -18.42 8.00
C GLY A 16 7.55 -19.80 8.02
N ALA A 17 7.42 -20.44 6.85
CA ALA A 17 6.88 -21.80 6.74
C ALA A 17 7.86 -22.85 7.28
N GLU A 18 9.15 -22.70 6.95
CA GLU A 18 10.23 -23.55 7.45
C GLU A 18 10.40 -23.40 8.98
N ALA A 19 10.35 -22.17 9.51
CA ALA A 19 10.50 -21.92 10.94
C ALA A 19 9.32 -22.43 11.80
N LEU A 20 8.09 -22.40 11.26
CA LEU A 20 6.87 -22.79 11.98
C LEU A 20 6.36 -24.18 11.60
N GLY A 21 7.10 -24.91 10.75
CA GLY A 21 6.74 -26.27 10.30
C GLY A 21 5.40 -26.35 9.58
N CYS A 22 4.96 -25.29 8.89
CA CYS A 22 3.63 -25.23 8.27
C CYS A 22 3.68 -24.74 6.82
N SER A 23 2.58 -24.88 6.08
CA SER A 23 2.59 -24.55 4.65
C SER A 23 2.75 -23.03 4.39
N THR A 24 3.39 -22.67 3.28
CA THR A 24 3.49 -21.26 2.84
C THR A 24 2.11 -20.59 2.66
N ARG A 25 1.08 -21.38 2.33
CA ARG A 25 -0.33 -20.95 2.26
C ARG A 25 -0.90 -20.60 3.64
N THR A 26 -0.52 -21.36 4.67
CA THR A 26 -0.88 -21.09 6.08
C THR A 26 -0.25 -19.79 6.56
N ILE A 27 1.05 -19.59 6.38
CA ILE A 27 1.70 -18.31 6.72
C ILE A 27 1.07 -17.16 5.91
N ARG A 28 0.68 -17.38 4.63
CA ARG A 28 0.08 -16.31 3.79
C ARG A 28 -1.28 -15.90 4.33
N ARG A 29 -2.03 -16.87 4.87
CA ARG A 29 -3.30 -16.65 5.54
C ARG A 29 -3.11 -15.96 6.89
N ILE A 30 -2.14 -16.40 7.70
CA ILE A 30 -1.86 -15.85 9.03
C ILE A 30 -1.34 -14.42 8.93
N ALA A 31 -0.43 -14.13 8.00
CA ALA A 31 0.23 -12.83 7.87
C ALA A 31 -0.34 -11.97 6.73
N ALA A 32 -1.58 -12.22 6.30
CA ALA A 32 -2.24 -11.32 5.36
C ALA A 32 -2.67 -10.05 6.11
N GLU A 33 -2.26 -8.89 5.61
CA GLU A 33 -2.81 -7.62 6.07
C GLU A 33 -4.33 -7.59 5.83
N PRO A 34 -5.15 -7.17 6.81
CA PRO A 34 -6.59 -7.01 6.64
C PRO A 34 -6.87 -6.09 5.47
N ARG A 35 -7.93 -6.40 4.72
CA ARG A 35 -8.27 -5.65 3.51
C ARG A 35 -8.46 -4.16 3.80
N ASP A 36 -9.10 -3.82 4.91
CA ASP A 36 -9.38 -2.44 5.30
C ASP A 36 -8.12 -1.67 5.66
N GLU A 37 -7.21 -2.29 6.40
CA GLU A 37 -5.89 -1.72 6.74
C GLU A 37 -5.06 -1.48 5.48
N PHE A 38 -5.06 -2.43 4.54
CA PHE A 38 -4.41 -2.23 3.24
C PHE A 38 -5.01 -1.03 2.49
N ILE A 39 -6.34 -0.90 2.45
CA ILE A 39 -7.03 0.21 1.78
C ILE A 39 -6.65 1.53 2.45
N LYS A 40 -6.71 1.60 3.78
CA LYS A 40 -6.38 2.79 4.56
C LYS A 40 -4.97 3.27 4.28
N ARG A 41 -3.98 2.38 4.34
CA ARG A 41 -2.59 2.70 4.02
C ARG A 41 -2.41 3.10 2.55
N SER A 42 -3.08 2.42 1.63
CA SER A 42 -3.02 2.75 0.21
C SER A 42 -3.59 4.13 -0.07
N ARG A 43 -4.71 4.50 0.58
CA ARG A 43 -5.31 5.84 0.51
C ARG A 43 -4.37 6.89 1.09
N ALA A 44 -3.84 6.68 2.30
CA ALA A 44 -2.89 7.60 2.93
C ALA A 44 -1.66 7.86 2.04
N ARG A 45 -1.12 6.83 1.38
CA ARG A 45 0.01 7.00 0.45
C ARG A 45 -0.38 7.79 -0.81
N GLN A 46 -1.61 7.63 -1.30
CA GLN A 46 -2.13 8.39 -2.45
C GLN A 46 -2.41 9.85 -2.08
N ASP A 47 -2.98 10.09 -0.89
CA ASP A 47 -3.25 11.44 -0.37
C ASP A 47 -1.94 12.21 -0.18
N LEU A 48 -0.93 11.59 0.43
CA LEU A 48 0.38 12.20 0.59
C LEU A 48 1.05 12.54 -0.75
N ALA A 49 0.92 11.68 -1.77
CA ALA A 49 1.41 11.98 -3.11
C ALA A 49 0.70 13.20 -3.73
N LEU A 50 -0.62 13.30 -3.52
CA LEU A 50 -1.42 14.43 -4.00
C LEU A 50 -1.08 15.72 -3.27
N GLU A 51 -0.89 15.68 -1.94
CA GLU A 51 -0.46 16.82 -1.13
C GLU A 51 0.89 17.36 -1.60
N LEU A 52 1.88 16.48 -1.78
CA LEU A 52 3.19 16.86 -2.33
C LEU A 52 3.05 17.46 -3.72
N LYS A 53 2.13 16.94 -4.55
CA LYS A 53 1.88 17.51 -5.86
C LYS A 53 1.26 18.90 -5.79
N ASN A 54 0.32 19.12 -4.87
CA ASN A 54 -0.32 20.40 -4.65
C ASN A 54 0.64 21.43 -4.04
N ALA A 55 1.63 20.97 -3.26
CA ALA A 55 2.75 21.77 -2.78
C ALA A 55 3.76 22.16 -3.89
N GLY A 56 3.53 21.73 -5.15
CA GLY A 56 4.30 22.14 -6.32
C GLY A 56 5.46 21.22 -6.71
N LEU A 57 5.66 20.10 -6.01
CA LEU A 57 6.77 19.19 -6.33
C LEU A 57 6.59 18.53 -7.71
N LYS A 58 7.73 18.24 -8.36
CA LYS A 58 7.78 17.44 -9.58
C LYS A 58 7.59 15.96 -9.26
N TYR A 59 7.13 15.17 -10.23
CA TYR A 59 6.86 13.74 -10.01
C TYR A 59 8.11 12.96 -9.62
N ARG A 60 9.28 13.35 -10.14
CA ARG A 60 10.57 12.78 -9.73
C ARG A 60 10.88 12.98 -8.25
N GLU A 61 10.69 14.20 -7.73
CA GLU A 61 10.93 14.51 -6.31
C GLU A 61 9.92 13.80 -5.39
N ILE A 62 8.68 13.67 -5.85
CA ILE A 62 7.65 12.90 -5.15
C ILE A 62 8.04 11.41 -5.11
N ALA A 63 8.54 10.88 -6.23
CA ALA A 63 9.03 9.52 -6.35
C ALA A 63 10.20 9.25 -5.38
N ASP A 64 11.16 10.16 -5.31
CA ASP A 64 12.30 10.05 -4.39
C ASP A 64 11.82 10.05 -2.93
N ARG A 65 10.88 10.93 -2.56
CA ARG A 65 10.31 10.95 -1.19
C ARG A 65 9.48 9.73 -0.84
N LEU A 66 8.80 9.15 -1.83
CA LEU A 66 7.93 8.00 -1.64
C LEU A 66 8.64 6.67 -1.87
N ASP A 67 9.95 6.70 -2.17
CA ASP A 67 10.75 5.53 -2.54
C ASP A 67 10.04 4.68 -3.61
N CYS A 68 9.73 5.31 -4.74
CA CYS A 68 9.08 4.64 -5.87
C CYS A 68 9.52 5.24 -7.21
N SER A 69 9.13 4.61 -8.33
CA SER A 69 9.39 5.19 -9.65
C SER A 69 8.55 6.44 -9.92
N GLU A 70 9.02 7.31 -10.80
CA GLU A 70 8.28 8.51 -11.22
C GLU A 70 6.89 8.17 -11.77
N LYS A 71 6.78 7.08 -12.55
CA LYS A 71 5.50 6.60 -13.06
C LYS A 71 4.57 6.13 -11.93
N ALA A 72 5.12 5.51 -10.89
CA ALA A 72 4.35 5.12 -9.72
C ALA A 72 3.83 6.34 -8.96
N ALA A 73 4.66 7.37 -8.77
CA ALA A 73 4.24 8.65 -8.17
C ALA A 73 3.12 9.31 -8.97
N GLN A 74 3.22 9.37 -10.30
CA GLN A 74 2.15 9.89 -11.18
C GLN A 74 0.83 9.12 -10.97
N ASN A 75 0.88 7.78 -10.95
CA ASN A 75 -0.29 6.94 -10.76
C ASN A 75 -0.92 7.12 -9.36
N LEU A 76 -0.12 7.35 -8.31
CA LEU A 76 -0.62 7.63 -6.97
C LEU A 76 -1.43 8.93 -6.94
N VAL A 77 -0.91 9.99 -7.54
CA VAL A 77 -1.61 11.29 -7.65
C VAL A 77 -2.90 11.15 -8.45
N GLN A 78 -2.86 10.44 -9.59
CA GLN A 78 -4.04 10.26 -10.43
C GLN A 78 -5.15 9.51 -9.69
N ARG A 79 -4.82 8.43 -8.98
CA ARG A 79 -5.79 7.67 -8.17
C ARG A 79 -6.40 8.49 -7.04
N ALA A 80 -5.61 9.37 -6.41
CA ALA A 80 -6.13 10.30 -5.41
C ALA A 80 -7.15 11.25 -6.02
N ARG A 81 -6.82 11.87 -7.17
CA ARG A 81 -7.73 12.78 -7.89
C ARG A 81 -9.02 12.09 -8.31
N ASP A 82 -8.93 10.89 -8.88
CA ASP A 82 -10.12 10.15 -9.34
C ASP A 82 -11.02 9.79 -8.15
N ARG A 83 -10.44 9.43 -7.01
CA ARG A 83 -11.20 9.24 -5.76
C ARG A 83 -11.88 10.53 -5.31
N HIS A 84 -11.16 11.65 -5.27
CA HIS A 84 -11.73 12.94 -4.86
C HIS A 84 -12.87 13.40 -5.78
N LYS A 85 -12.73 13.17 -7.10
CA LYS A 85 -13.79 13.42 -8.07
C LYS A 85 -15.03 12.59 -7.78
N LEU A 86 -14.88 11.28 -7.56
CA LEU A 86 -16.00 10.41 -7.19
C LEU A 86 -16.73 10.91 -5.93
N THR A 87 -15.98 11.32 -4.90
CA THR A 87 -16.57 11.85 -3.66
C THR A 87 -17.21 13.23 -3.81
N SER A 88 -16.83 14.03 -4.81
CA SER A 88 -17.43 15.35 -5.06
C SER A 88 -18.70 15.31 -5.92
N VAL A 89 -18.94 14.19 -6.62
CA VAL A 89 -20.09 13.99 -7.51
C VAL A 89 -21.27 13.32 -6.78
N THR A 90 -21.04 12.82 -5.56
CA THR A 90 -22.05 12.17 -4.70
C THR A 90 -22.50 13.14 -3.62
#